data_AF-A0A2V8VGS0-F1
#
_entry.id   AF-A0A2V8VGS0-F1
#
_cell.length_a   1.000
_cell.length_b   1.000
_cell.length_c   1.000
_cell.angle_alpha   90.00
_cell.angle_beta   90.00
_cell.angle_gamma   90.00
#
_symmetry.space_group_name_H-M   'P 1'
#
loop_
_entity.id
_entity.type
_entity.pdbx_description
1 polymer ?
#
loop_
_entity_poly.entity_id
_entity_poly.type
_entity_poly.pdbx_seq_one_letter_code
_entity_poly.pdbx_strand_id
1 'polypeptide(L)' 'MYGLKKEIDLSFLTGRELIQVAVGSFQVQFRFDEDVAVSVEAEFRYFDGQQEWIWRQEPSSPQVAGRTVAMLQCCF' A
#
# COMPACT_ATOMS: atom_id res chain seq x y z
N MET A 1 -3.00 8.76 -10.76
CA MET A 1 -2.27 8.35 -9.55
C MET A 1 -1.52 9.54 -9.00
N TYR A 2 -1.90 10.05 -7.83
CA TYR A 2 -1.08 11.02 -7.12
C TYR A 2 0.15 10.29 -6.56
N GLY A 3 1.35 10.88 -6.69
CA GLY A 3 2.58 10.35 -6.08
C GLY A 3 3.60 9.69 -7.03
N LEU A 4 3.25 9.39 -8.28
CA LEU A 4 4.25 9.01 -9.29
C LEU A 4 4.96 10.24 -9.83
N LYS A 5 6.27 10.14 -10.08
CA LYS A 5 7.02 11.19 -10.79
C LYS A 5 6.36 11.43 -12.14
N LYS A 6 6.18 12.69 -12.54
CA LYS A 6 5.55 13.05 -13.82
C LYS A 6 6.25 12.43 -15.03
N GLU A 7 7.55 12.16 -14.90
CA GLU A 7 8.43 11.69 -15.97
C GLU A 7 8.74 10.18 -15.87
N ILE A 8 7.99 9.42 -15.08
CA ILE A 8 8.19 7.97 -15.01
C ILE A 8 7.69 7.31 -16.30
N ASP A 9 8.52 6.46 -16.89
CA ASP A 9 8.12 5.63 -18.03
C ASP A 9 7.25 4.47 -17.53
N LEU A 10 6.01 4.42 -18.01
CA LEU A 10 5.04 3.35 -17.75
C LEU A 10 4.68 2.59 -19.03
N SER A 11 5.48 2.73 -20.08
CA SER A 11 5.27 2.08 -21.38
C SER A 11 5.12 0.56 -21.28
N PHE A 12 5.77 -0.06 -20.30
CA PHE A 12 5.67 -1.50 -20.01
C PHE A 12 4.24 -1.96 -19.64
N LEU A 13 3.33 -1.06 -19.25
CA LEU A 13 1.92 -1.37 -19.01
C LEU A 13 1.05 -1.29 -20.27
N THR A 14 1.57 -0.78 -21.38
CA THR A 14 0.79 -0.52 -22.60
C THR A 14 0.29 -1.82 -23.22
N GLY A 15 -1.02 -1.92 -23.45
CA GLY A 15 -1.65 -3.11 -24.03
C GLY A 15 -1.76 -4.29 -23.07
N ARG A 16 -1.35 -4.14 -21.80
CA ARG A 16 -1.51 -5.18 -20.78
C ARG A 16 -2.84 -5.03 -20.05
N GLU A 17 -3.49 -6.15 -19.81
CA GLU A 17 -4.72 -6.23 -19.02
C GLU A 17 -4.37 -6.56 -17.57
N LEU A 18 -5.07 -5.95 -16.62
CA LEU A 18 -4.93 -6.28 -15.22
C LEU A 18 -5.71 -7.57 -14.90
N ILE A 19 -5.01 -8.66 -14.59
CA ILE A 19 -5.61 -9.98 -14.35
C ILE A 19 -6.01 -10.16 -12.87
N GLN A 20 -5.19 -9.66 -11.95
CA GLN A 20 -5.42 -9.86 -10.51
C GLN A 20 -5.03 -8.63 -9.69
N VAL A 21 -5.82 -8.38 -8.65
CA VAL A 21 -5.49 -7.43 -7.58
C VAL A 21 -5.50 -8.15 -6.24
N ALA A 22 -4.39 -8.06 -5.50
CA ALA A 22 -4.31 -8.50 -4.11
C ALA A 22 -4.20 -7.29 -3.18
N VAL A 23 -5.13 -7.16 -2.24
CA VAL A 23 -5.20 -6.01 -1.32
C VAL A 23 -4.83 -6.47 0.09
N GLY A 24 -3.78 -5.88 0.63
CA GLY A 24 -3.36 -6.00 2.02
C GLY A 24 -3.27 -4.62 2.70
N SER A 25 -3.20 -4.59 4.02
CA SER A 25 -3.23 -3.34 4.80
C SER A 25 -2.07 -2.39 4.49
N PHE A 26 -0.91 -2.93 4.11
CA PHE A 26 0.30 -2.15 3.79
C PHE A 26 0.75 -2.31 2.34
N GLN A 27 0.06 -3.13 1.55
CA GLN A 27 0.49 -3.43 0.20
C GLN A 27 -0.69 -3.75 -0.71
N VAL A 28 -0.69 -3.20 -1.90
CA VAL A 28 -1.57 -3.60 -2.99
C VAL A 28 -0.71 -4.11 -4.13
N GLN A 29 -1.01 -5.30 -4.64
CA GLN A 29 -0.30 -5.88 -5.78
C GLN A 29 -1.24 -5.98 -6.98
N PHE A 30 -0.78 -5.46 -8.10
CA PHE A 30 -1.44 -5.50 -9.40
C PHE A 30 -0.67 -6.46 -10.29
N ARG A 31 -1.31 -7.54 -10.75
CA ARG A 31 -0.68 -8.52 -11.64
C ARG A 31 -1.31 -8.46 -13.02
N PHE A 32 -0.48 -8.23 -14.02
CA PHE A 32 -0.90 -8.10 -15.41
C PHE A 32 -0.66 -9.39 -16.20
N ASP A 33 0.43 -10.10 -15.91
CA ASP A 33 0.75 -11.41 -16.50
C ASP A 33 1.86 -12.11 -15.67
N GLU A 34 2.64 -12.99 -16.29
CA GLU A 34 3.78 -13.67 -15.65
C GLU A 34 5.02 -12.78 -15.53
N ASP A 35 5.16 -11.78 -16.40
CA ASP A 35 6.35 -10.94 -16.50
C ASP A 35 6.19 -9.60 -15.77
N VAL A 36 4.96 -9.10 -15.63
CA VAL A 36 4.68 -7.78 -15.05
C VAL A 36 3.73 -7.84 -13.87
N ALA A 37 4.25 -7.38 -12.74
CA ALA A 37 3.50 -7.03 -11.55
C ALA A 37 3.96 -5.66 -11.02
N VAL A 38 3.01 -4.89 -10.48
CA VAL A 38 3.26 -3.62 -9.81
C VAL A 38 2.82 -3.76 -8.36
N SER A 39 3.72 -3.49 -7.42
CA SER A 39 3.41 -3.41 -6.00
C SER A 39 3.37 -1.96 -5.54
N VAL A 40 2.31 -1.61 -4.82
CA VAL A 40 2.17 -0.33 -4.11
C VAL A 40 2.30 -0.62 -2.63
N GLU A 41 3.31 -0.04 -1.99
CA GLU A 41 3.54 -0.15 -0.55
C GLU A 41 2.99 1.10 0.16
N ALA A 42 2.44 0.91 1.35
CA ALA A 42 1.88 1.94 2.18
C ALA A 42 2.55 1.96 3.56
N GLU A 43 2.59 3.14 4.15
CA GLU A 43 3.05 3.38 5.52
C GLU A 43 1.98 4.25 6.20
N PHE A 44 1.62 3.90 7.44
CA PHE A 44 0.76 4.76 8.25
C PHE A 44 1.62 5.53 9.23
N ARG A 45 1.39 6.84 9.31
CA ARG A 45 1.97 7.70 10.32
C ARG A 45 0.88 8.30 11.18
N TYR A 46 1.04 8.22 12.49
CA TYR A 46 0.18 8.88 13.46
C TYR A 46 1.02 9.72 14.40
N PHE A 47 0.53 10.90 14.72
CA PHE A 47 1.14 11.82 15.66
C PHE A 47 0.06 12.34 16.60
N ASP A 48 0.26 12.18 17.91
CA ASP A 48 -0.69 12.61 18.94
C ASP A 48 -0.36 13.98 19.56
N GLY A 49 0.71 14.63 19.10
CA GLY A 49 1.22 15.87 19.70
C GLY A 49 2.47 15.70 20.57
N GLN A 50 2.80 14.47 20.99
CA GLN A 50 3.96 14.16 21.83
C GLN A 50 4.89 13.14 21.16
N GLN A 51 4.32 12.13 20.51
CA GLN A 51 5.06 11.03 19.92
C GLN A 51 4.54 10.71 18.51
N GLU A 52 5.45 10.33 17.62
CA GLU A 52 5.13 9.80 16.30
C GLU A 52 5.21 8.27 16.31
N TRP A 53 4.21 7.63 15.70
CA TRP A 53 4.21 6.20 15.41
C TRP A 53 4.15 5.99 13.91
N ILE A 54 5.08 5.15 13.43
CA ILE A 54 5.19 4.78 12.03
C ILE A 54 4.96 3.28 11.95
N TRP A 55 3.93 2.87 11.21
CA TRP A 55 3.66 1.46 10.93
C TRP A 55 3.99 1.16 9.47
N ARG A 56 4.78 0.10 9.28
CA ARG A 56 5.23 -0.42 7.99
C ARG A 56 4.80 -1.87 7.83
N GLN A 57 4.86 -2.37 6.59
CA GLN A 57 4.77 -3.80 6.33
C GLN A 57 5.98 -4.51 6.96
N GLU A 58 5.76 -5.22 8.06
CA GLU A 58 6.73 -6.17 8.62
C GLU A 58 6.19 -7.59 8.42
N PRO A 59 7.01 -8.56 7.96
CA PRO A 59 6.60 -9.96 7.93
C PRO A 59 6.11 -10.38 9.31
N SER A 60 4.93 -11.02 9.38
CA SER A 60 4.35 -11.61 10.60
C SER A 60 3.87 -10.67 11.72
N SER A 61 3.38 -9.46 11.42
CA SER A 61 2.83 -8.55 12.44
C SER A 61 1.29 -8.38 12.39
N PRO A 62 0.50 -9.39 12.79
CA PRO A 62 -0.97 -9.28 12.85
C PRO A 62 -1.46 -8.22 13.85
N GLN A 63 -0.60 -7.80 14.80
CA GLN A 63 -0.90 -6.71 15.73
C GLN A 63 -1.07 -5.37 15.00
N VAL A 64 -0.41 -5.19 13.86
CA VAL A 64 -0.47 -3.94 13.11
C VAL A 64 -1.82 -3.79 12.41
N ALA A 65 -2.37 -4.86 11.83
CA ALA A 65 -3.72 -4.84 11.24
C ALA A 65 -4.80 -4.49 12.28
N GLY A 66 -4.70 -5.06 13.49
CA GLY A 66 -5.60 -4.74 14.60
C GLY A 66 -5.51 -3.27 15.05
N ARG A 67 -4.30 -2.70 15.09
CA ARG A 67 -4.08 -1.28 15.43
C ARG A 67 -4.61 -0.32 14.36
N THR A 68 -4.45 -0.67 13.08
CA THR A 68 -5.00 0.12 11.97
C THR A 68 -6.53 0.20 12.05
N VAL A 69 -7.22 -0.91 12.34
CA VAL A 69 -8.68 -0.92 12.53
C VAL A 69 -9.09 -0.08 13.75
N ALA A 70 -8.37 -0.21 14.87
CA ALA A 70 -8.65 0.57 16.07
C ALA A 70 -8.53 2.09 15.86
N MET A 71 -7.52 2.55 15.08
CA MET A 71 -7.39 3.97 14.76
C MET A 71 -8.53 4.49 13.87
N LEU A 72 -9.00 3.69 12.90
CA LEU A 72 -10.14 4.06 12.07
C LEU A 72 -11.44 4.19 12.88
N GLN A 73 -11.64 3.33 13.89
CA GLN A 73 -12.79 3.42 14.78
C GLN A 73 -12.78 4.66 15.69
N CYS A 74 -11.61 5.25 15.96
CA CYS A 74 -11.53 6.46 16.77
C CYS A 74 -11.93 7.73 15.99
N CYS A 75 -12.11 7.63 14.67
CA CYS A 75 -12.47 8.75 13.79
C CYS A 75 -13.92 8.66 13.25
N PHE A 76 -14.75 7.72 13.73
CA PHE A 76 -16.18 7.63 13.40
C PHE A 76 -17.06 7.71 14.64
#